data_AF-A0A1Y0N1I3-F1
#
_entry.id   AF-A0A1Y0N1I3-F1
#
_cell.length_a   1.000
_cell.length_b   1.000
_cell.length_c   1.000
_cell.angle_alpha   90.00
_cell.angle_beta   90.00
_cell.angle_gamma   90.00
#
_symmetry.space_group_name_H-M   'P 1'
#
loop_
_entity.id
_entity.type
_entity.pdbx_description
1 polymer ?
#
loop_
_entity_poly.entity_id
_entity_poly.type
_entity_poly.pdbx_seq_one_letter_code
_entity_poly.pdbx_strand_id
1 'polypeptide(L)'
;MKFIIEGGPLFMITLLILLIVIVVLFIKGLKDNTEKTHKLISSLALFSFVFGVLGFVIGLLQALEMISVANSVSSQVLAVGFRVGLLAPTFGMIIFLIGKLFTIILTWKKK
;
A
#
# COMPACT_ATOMS: atom_id res chain seq x y z
N MET A 1 -15.60 -4.97 -3.30
CA MET A 1 -15.08 -5.15 -4.67
C MET A 1 -14.80 -3.83 -5.39
N LYS A 2 -15.72 -2.83 -5.39
CA LYS A 2 -15.50 -1.52 -6.03
C LYS A 2 -14.15 -0.87 -5.73
N PHE A 3 -13.74 -0.80 -4.46
CA PHE A 3 -12.46 -0.22 -4.03
C PHE A 3 -11.22 -0.88 -4.67
N ILE A 4 -11.20 -2.21 -4.80
CA ILE A 4 -10.09 -2.96 -5.41
C ILE A 4 -10.06 -2.76 -6.93
N ILE A 5 -11.24 -2.68 -7.55
CA ILE A 5 -11.37 -2.50 -8.99
C ILE A 5 -10.99 -1.07 -9.38
N GLU A 6 -11.43 -0.08 -8.62
CA GLU A 6 -11.12 1.33 -8.86
C GLU A 6 -9.63 1.63 -8.61
N GLY A 7 -9.03 1.16 -7.51
CA GLY A 7 -7.63 1.43 -7.16
C GLY A 7 -6.56 0.71 -8.00
N GLY A 8 -6.96 0.02 -9.08
CA GLY A 8 -6.08 -0.82 -9.88
C GLY A 8 -5.94 -2.22 -9.28
N PRO A 9 -6.62 -3.24 -9.85
CA PRO A 9 -6.68 -4.59 -9.26
C PRO A 9 -5.31 -5.19 -8.94
N LEU A 10 -4.33 -4.99 -9.82
CA LEU A 10 -2.99 -5.54 -9.65
C LEU A 10 -2.28 -4.99 -8.40
N PHE A 11 -2.33 -3.67 -8.19
CA PHE A 11 -1.72 -3.04 -7.02
C PHE A 11 -2.49 -3.40 -5.75
N MET A 12 -3.81 -3.30 -5.80
CA MET A 12 -4.68 -3.51 -4.64
C MET A 12 -4.64 -4.96 -4.13
N ILE A 13 -4.64 -5.96 -5.03
CA ILE A 13 -4.55 -7.38 -4.65
C ILE A 13 -3.16 -7.67 -4.06
N THR A 14 -2.09 -7.15 -4.67
CA THR A 14 -0.73 -7.33 -4.14
C THR A 14 -0.58 -6.74 -2.73
N LEU A 15 -1.12 -5.53 -2.51
CA LEU A 15 -1.14 -4.89 -1.19
C LEU A 15 -1.95 -5.71 -0.17
N LEU A 16 -3.08 -6.29 -0.58
CA LEU A 16 -3.89 -7.15 0.28
C LEU A 16 -3.11 -8.41 0.70
N ILE A 17 -2.38 -9.04 -0.23
CA ILE A 17 -1.53 -10.20 0.07
C ILE A 17 -0.43 -9.80 1.06
N LEU A 18 0.23 -8.66 0.85
CA LEU A 18 1.25 -8.14 1.78
C LEU A 18 0.68 -7.92 3.18
N LEU A 19 -0.52 -7.36 3.30
CA LEU A 19 -1.19 -7.19 4.57
C LEU A 19 -1.42 -8.54 5.28
N ILE A 20 -1.93 -9.54 4.56
CA ILE A 20 -2.14 -10.90 5.11
C ILE A 20 -0.81 -11.49 5.61
N VAL A 21 0.26 -11.38 4.82
CA VAL A 21 1.59 -11.86 5.21
C VAL A 21 2.10 -11.15 6.47
N ILE A 22 1.95 -9.83 6.56
CA ILE A 22 2.33 -9.04 7.74
C ILE A 22 1.54 -9.49 8.98
N VAL A 23 0.24 -9.73 8.85
CA VAL A 23 -0.61 -10.22 9.95
C VAL A 23 -0.18 -11.63 10.40
N VAL A 24 0.09 -12.54 9.48
CA VAL A 24 0.58 -13.89 9.79
C VAL A 24 1.92 -13.83 10.52
N LEU A 25 2.86 -13.00 10.05
CA LEU A 25 4.15 -12.79 10.71
C LEU A 25 4.00 -12.18 12.10
N PHE A 26 3.06 -11.26 12.29
CA PHE A 26 2.77 -10.69 13.61
C PHE A 26 2.25 -11.75 14.58
N ILE A 27 1.28 -12.58 14.17
CA ILE A 27 0.77 -13.69 14.98
C ILE A 27 1.89 -14.66 15.35
N LYS A 28 2.79 -14.96 14.39
CA LYS A 28 3.98 -15.76 14.67
C LYS A 28 4.92 -15.08 15.66
N GLY A 29 5.18 -13.79 15.49
CA GLY A 29 6.03 -12.97 16.37
C GLY A 29 5.51 -12.87 17.80
N LEU A 30 4.18 -12.95 18.01
CA LEU A 30 3.59 -12.98 19.34
C LEU A 30 3.94 -14.25 20.12
N LYS A 31 4.18 -15.37 19.43
CA LYS A 31 4.63 -16.65 20.04
C LYS A 31 6.15 -16.73 20.12
N ASP A 32 6.84 -16.36 19.05
CA ASP A 32 8.29 -16.46 18.90
C ASP A 32 8.88 -15.13 18.41
N ASN A 33 9.27 -14.28 19.35
CA ASN A 33 9.69 -12.90 19.11
C ASN A 33 11.17 -12.82 18.70
N THR A 34 11.43 -13.18 17.43
CA THR A 34 12.78 -13.14 16.86
C THR A 34 13.07 -11.81 16.16
N GLU A 35 14.34 -11.38 16.21
CA GLU A 35 14.84 -10.22 15.46
C GLU A 35 14.54 -10.30 13.96
N LYS A 36 14.59 -11.52 13.40
CA LYS A 36 14.26 -11.78 12.00
C LYS A 36 12.80 -11.44 11.69
N THR A 37 11.86 -11.81 12.57
CA THR A 37 10.43 -11.55 12.38
C THR A 37 10.16 -10.04 12.45
N HIS A 38 10.77 -9.35 13.40
CA HIS A 38 10.67 -7.89 13.53
C HIS A 38 11.18 -7.17 12.26
N LYS A 39 12.36 -7.54 11.76
CA LYS A 39 12.94 -6.97 10.53
C LYS A 39 12.05 -7.25 9.31
N LEU A 40 11.54 -8.47 9.17
CA LEU A 40 10.65 -8.84 8.06
C LEU A 40 9.36 -8.01 8.05
N ILE A 41 8.69 -7.85 9.20
CA ILE A 41 7.47 -7.03 9.30
C ILE A 41 7.79 -5.58 8.91
N SER A 42 8.86 -4.99 9.45
CA SER A 42 9.24 -3.60 9.15
C SER A 42 9.56 -3.40 7.67
N SER A 43 10.29 -4.32 7.04
CA SER A 43 10.64 -4.23 5.62
C SER A 43 9.42 -4.42 4.72
N LEU A 44 8.53 -5.37 5.00
CA LEU A 44 7.31 -5.59 4.22
C LEU A 44 6.32 -4.42 4.37
N ALA A 45 6.25 -3.83 5.56
CA ALA A 45 5.46 -2.63 5.81
C ALA A 45 5.96 -1.47 4.94
N LEU A 46 7.28 -1.19 4.95
CA LEU A 46 7.88 -0.15 4.11
C LEU A 46 7.67 -0.42 2.62
N PHE A 47 7.87 -1.68 2.20
CA PHE A 47 7.64 -2.10 0.83
C PHE A 47 6.20 -1.84 0.39
N SER A 48 5.21 -2.14 1.24
CA SER A 48 3.79 -1.90 0.93
C SER A 48 3.50 -0.43 0.64
N PHE A 49 4.08 0.50 1.40
CA PHE A 49 3.94 1.93 1.15
C PHE A 49 4.58 2.33 -0.19
N VAL A 50 5.84 1.95 -0.42
CA VAL A 50 6.56 2.28 -1.66
C VAL A 50 5.85 1.68 -2.88
N PHE A 51 5.32 0.47 -2.77
CA PHE A 51 4.57 -0.20 -3.83
C PHE A 51 3.24 0.50 -4.15
N GLY A 52 2.54 1.01 -3.12
CA GLY A 52 1.36 1.86 -3.33
C GLY A 52 1.70 3.17 -4.05
N VAL A 53 2.80 3.81 -3.68
CA VAL A 53 3.32 5.02 -4.36
C VAL A 53 3.70 4.71 -5.81
N LEU A 54 4.33 3.57 -6.08
CA LEU A 54 4.64 3.12 -7.44
C LEU A 54 3.39 3.02 -8.30
N GLY A 55 2.31 2.45 -7.78
CA GLY A 55 1.02 2.36 -8.49
C GLY A 55 0.46 3.73 -8.87
N PHE A 56 0.56 4.71 -7.96
CA PHE A 56 0.16 6.09 -8.26
C PHE A 56 1.05 6.74 -9.32
N VAL A 57 2.37 6.58 -9.25
CA VAL A 57 3.31 7.13 -10.24
C VAL A 57 3.01 6.55 -11.63
N ILE A 58 2.81 5.24 -11.75
CA ILE A 58 2.48 4.60 -13.03
C ILE A 58 1.14 5.11 -13.57
N GLY A 59 0.11 5.21 -12.72
CA GLY A 59 -1.18 5.75 -13.11
C GLY A 59 -1.11 7.22 -13.55
N LEU A 60 -0.28 8.02 -12.88
CA LEU A 60 -0.07 9.42 -13.23
C LEU A 60 0.66 9.56 -14.57
N LEU A 61 1.69 8.74 -14.83
CA LEU A 61 2.39 8.74 -16.12
C LEU A 61 1.43 8.43 -17.28
N GLN A 62 0.57 7.41 -17.13
CA GLN A 62 -0.45 7.08 -18.13
C GLN A 62 -1.47 8.21 -18.31
N ALA A 63 -1.91 8.83 -17.21
CA ALA A 63 -2.84 9.95 -17.27
C ALA A 63 -2.23 11.16 -18.01
N LEU A 64 -0.97 11.50 -17.73
CA LEU A 64 -0.26 12.60 -18.38
C LEU A 64 -0.06 12.34 -19.88
N GLU A 65 0.27 11.10 -20.27
CA GLU A 65 0.35 10.70 -21.68
C GLU A 65 -0.99 10.92 -22.40
N MET A 66 -2.10 10.49 -21.79
CA MET A 66 -3.44 10.71 -22.38
C MET A 66 -3.82 12.20 -22.44
N ILE A 67 -3.46 13.00 -21.42
CA ILE A 67 -3.71 14.44 -21.41
C ILE A 67 -2.92 15.14 -22.52
N SER A 68 -1.70 14.69 -22.83
CA SER A 68 -0.83 15.31 -23.83
C SER A 68 -1.39 15.29 -25.26
N VAL A 69 -2.24 14.30 -25.58
CA VAL A 69 -2.87 14.12 -26.89
C VAL A 69 -4.36 14.50 -26.90
N ALA A 70 -4.91 14.91 -25.75
CA ALA A 70 -6.31 15.28 -25.62
C ALA A 70 -6.54 16.75 -26.03
N ASN A 71 -7.57 17.00 -26.85
CA ASN A 71 -7.95 18.36 -27.24
C ASN A 71 -8.45 19.22 -26.06
N SER A 72 -9.10 18.60 -25.08
CA SER A 72 -9.51 19.24 -23.83
C SER A 72 -9.78 18.19 -22.75
N VAL A 73 -9.54 18.55 -21.49
CA VAL A 73 -9.81 17.69 -20.33
C VAL A 73 -10.59 18.51 -19.31
N SER A 74 -11.75 18.00 -18.89
CA SER A 74 -12.55 18.68 -17.86
C SER A 74 -11.94 18.52 -16.48
N SER A 75 -12.09 19.54 -15.63
CA SER A 75 -11.61 19.50 -14.23
C SER A 75 -12.22 18.34 -13.44
N GLN A 76 -13.44 17.94 -13.76
CA GLN A 76 -14.15 16.81 -13.16
C GLN A 76 -13.44 15.48 -13.44
N VAL A 77 -12.97 15.26 -14.68
CA VAL A 77 -12.23 14.04 -15.04
C VAL A 77 -10.91 13.96 -14.29
N LEU A 78 -10.18 15.08 -14.20
CA LEU A 78 -8.94 15.14 -13.41
C LEU A 78 -9.19 14.83 -11.93
N ALA A 79 -10.21 15.45 -11.33
CA ALA A 79 -10.53 15.23 -9.92
C ALA A 79 -10.86 13.75 -9.61
N VAL A 80 -11.62 13.09 -10.49
CA VAL A 80 -11.90 11.65 -10.35
C VAL A 80 -10.63 10.83 -10.53
N GLY A 81 -9.81 11.13 -11.54
CA GLY A 81 -8.54 10.43 -11.78
C GLY A 81 -7.59 10.52 -10.59
N PHE A 82 -7.42 11.71 -10.00
CA PHE A 82 -6.62 11.89 -8.79
C PHE A 82 -7.18 11.12 -7.59
N ARG A 83 -8.49 11.18 -7.37
CA ARG A 83 -9.14 10.42 -6.29
C ARG A 83 -8.85 8.93 -6.42
N VAL A 84 -8.97 8.38 -7.62
CA VAL A 84 -8.76 6.96 -7.90
C VAL A 84 -7.27 6.59 -7.78
N GLY A 85 -6.38 7.41 -8.35
CA GLY A 85 -4.93 7.18 -8.27
C GLY A 85 -4.40 7.17 -6.84
N LEU A 86 -4.99 7.96 -5.94
CA LEU A 86 -4.59 8.01 -4.53
C LEU A 86 -5.02 6.79 -3.70
N LEU A 87 -5.91 5.93 -4.20
CA LEU A 87 -6.37 4.76 -3.44
C LEU A 87 -5.22 3.79 -3.12
N ALA A 88 -4.36 3.51 -4.09
CA ALA A 88 -3.22 2.60 -3.92
C ALA A 88 -2.17 3.10 -2.89
N PRO A 89 -1.65 4.34 -2.96
CA PRO A 89 -0.71 4.85 -1.96
C PRO A 89 -1.34 5.01 -0.58
N THR A 90 -2.62 5.41 -0.48
CA THR A 90 -3.33 5.46 0.80
C THR A 90 -3.44 4.06 1.42
N PHE A 91 -3.76 3.04 0.63
CA PHE A 91 -3.85 1.68 1.15
C PHE A 91 -2.47 1.14 1.57
N GLY A 92 -1.43 1.37 0.77
CA GLY A 92 -0.04 1.03 1.12
C GLY A 92 0.43 1.73 2.41
N MET A 93 0.04 2.99 2.61
CA MET A 93 0.32 3.76 3.84
C MET A 93 -0.38 3.17 5.06
N ILE A 94 -1.64 2.76 4.93
CA ILE A 94 -2.37 2.08 6.02
C ILE A 94 -1.65 0.78 6.41
N ILE A 95 -1.23 -0.04 5.44
CA ILE A 95 -0.50 -1.28 5.70
C ILE A 95 0.84 -0.99 6.38
N PHE A 96 1.55 0.05 5.95
CA PHE A 96 2.79 0.49 6.58
C PHE A 96 2.59 0.86 8.05
N LEU A 97 1.57 1.66 8.36
CA LEU A 97 1.24 2.06 9.72
C LEU A 97 0.88 0.85 10.60
N ILE A 98 0.09 -0.09 10.07
CA ILE A 98 -0.23 -1.35 10.76
C ILE A 98 1.05 -2.14 11.06
N GLY A 99 1.93 -2.31 10.08
CA GLY A 99 3.21 -2.99 10.27
C GLY A 99 4.09 -2.32 11.31
N LYS A 100 4.10 -0.98 11.38
CA LYS A 100 4.81 -0.23 12.42
C LYS A 100 4.21 -0.44 13.81
N LEU A 101 2.88 -0.43 13.92
CA LEU A 101 2.20 -0.76 15.17
C LEU A 101 2.55 -2.18 15.64
N PHE A 102 2.57 -3.15 14.74
CA PHE A 102 2.98 -4.53 15.05
C PHE A 102 4.41 -4.60 15.57
N THR A 103 5.36 -3.91 14.93
CA THR A 103 6.75 -3.86 15.41
C THR A 103 6.88 -3.24 16.79
N ILE A 104 6.14 -2.17 17.08
CA ILE A 104 6.11 -1.52 18.40
C ILE A 104 5.58 -2.48 19.47
N ILE A 105 4.47 -3.16 19.20
CA ILE A 105 3.86 -4.14 20.13
C ILE A 105 4.83 -5.29 20.41
N LEU A 106 5.48 -5.85 19.38
CA LEU A 106 6.45 -6.94 19.55
C LEU A 106 7.69 -6.47 20.33
N THR A 107 8.16 -5.25 20.10
CA THR A 107 9.28 -4.67 20.85
C THR A 107 8.92 -4.54 22.33
N TRP A 108 7.71 -4.07 22.63
CA TRP A 108 7.27 -3.88 24.02
C TRP A 108 7.08 -5.19 24.79
N LYS A 109 6.75 -6.28 24.08
CA LYS A 109 6.62 -7.63 24.66
C LYS A 109 7.98 -8.31 24.91
N LYS A 110 9.07 -7.79 24.33
CA LYS A 110 10.42 -8.30 24.52
C LYS A 110 10.96 -7.80 25.86
N LYS A 111 10.65 -8.52 26.94
CA LYS A 111 11.38 -8.44 28.21
C LYS A 111 12.59 -9.35 28.16
#